data_AF-A0A0Q6SU78-F1
#
_entry.id   AF-A0A0Q6SU78-F1
#
_cell.length_a   1.000
_cell.length_b   1.000
_cell.length_c   1.000
_cell.angle_alpha   90.00
_cell.angle_beta   90.00
_cell.angle_gamma   90.00
#
_symmetry.space_group_name_H-M   'P 1'
#
loop_
_entity.id
_entity.type
_entity.pdbx_description
1 polymer ?
#
loop_
_entity_poly.entity_id
_entity_poly.type
_entity_poly.pdbx_seq_one_letter_code
_entity_poly.pdbx_strand_id
1 'polypeptide(L)'
;MMSRYWKTACRAALSAGVLAALLGGCVIATESHPRTADARGGASVCEKSADGRQVACGGRATACEQSADGRRVACGGMANYCLKSATGNDVACGGQASYCDKSADGLAVACGGQATICEHAANGAAVACGGAR
;
A
#
# COMPACT_ATOMS: atom_id res chain seq x y z
N MET A 1 -29.02 19.82 -15.80
CA MET A 1 -28.89 21.19 -15.22
C MET A 1 -28.21 21.02 -13.86
N MET A 2 -26.90 21.30 -13.73
CA MET A 2 -26.30 22.61 -13.35
C MET A 2 -26.73 23.00 -11.92
N SER A 3 -25.89 23.29 -10.91
CA SER A 3 -24.66 24.12 -10.80
C SER A 3 -23.96 23.84 -9.45
N ARG A 4 -22.62 23.73 -9.33
CA ARG A 4 -21.62 24.80 -9.05
C ARG A 4 -22.04 25.91 -8.06
N TYR A 5 -21.45 25.90 -6.86
CA TYR A 5 -21.13 27.09 -6.01
C TYR A 5 -19.96 26.70 -5.08
N TRP A 6 -18.69 26.97 -5.41
CA TRP A 6 -17.86 28.18 -5.19
C TRP A 6 -17.58 28.60 -3.73
N LYS A 7 -16.32 28.37 -3.32
CA LYS A 7 -15.40 29.22 -2.51
C LYS A 7 -15.83 29.76 -1.13
N THR A 8 -15.01 29.40 -0.13
CA THR A 8 -14.48 30.13 1.07
C THR A 8 -14.56 29.19 2.29
N ALA A 9 -13.55 28.95 3.13
CA ALA A 9 -12.45 29.80 3.54
C ALA A 9 -11.20 28.96 3.83
N CYS A 10 -10.09 29.39 3.26
CA CYS A 10 -8.74 29.07 3.69
C CYS A 10 -8.47 29.89 4.97
N ARG A 11 -8.14 29.24 6.09
CA ARG A 11 -7.57 29.92 7.26
C ARG A 11 -6.33 29.15 7.72
N ALA A 12 -5.23 29.89 7.65
CA ALA A 12 -3.85 29.50 7.88
C ALA A 12 -3.51 29.23 9.35
N ALA A 13 -2.51 28.38 9.57
CA ALA A 13 -1.63 28.45 10.73
C ALA A 13 -0.21 28.08 10.30
N LEU A 14 0.68 29.08 10.29
CA LEU A 14 2.11 29.00 10.02
C LEU A 14 2.89 28.86 11.33
N SER A 15 3.94 28.03 11.33
CA SER A 15 5.13 28.13 12.21
C SER A 15 6.17 27.11 11.74
N ALA A 16 7.46 27.34 11.52
CA ALA A 16 8.35 28.49 11.33
C ALA A 16 9.64 27.83 10.75
N GLY A 17 10.14 28.19 9.57
CA GLY A 17 11.17 29.21 9.44
C GLY A 17 12.16 28.87 8.32
N VAL A 18 12.24 29.72 7.31
CA VAL A 18 13.47 30.17 6.62
C VAL A 18 13.21 31.62 6.20
N LEU A 19 14.08 32.53 6.63
CA LEU A 19 14.05 33.95 6.28
C LEU A 19 14.67 34.19 4.89
N ALA A 20 13.98 34.98 4.06
CA ALA A 20 14.48 36.01 3.11
C ALA A 20 13.51 36.10 1.91
N ALA A 21 12.55 37.04 1.92
CA ALA A 21 12.60 38.31 1.18
C ALA A 21 12.69 38.11 -0.35
N LEU A 22 11.72 38.45 -1.22
CA LEU A 22 10.61 39.41 -1.20
C LEU A 22 9.58 38.98 -2.27
N LEU A 23 8.30 39.16 -1.93
CA LEU A 23 7.14 39.30 -2.83
C LEU A 23 6.80 38.15 -3.78
N GLY A 24 5.96 37.24 -3.26
CA GLY A 24 4.80 36.77 -4.02
C GLY A 24 4.98 35.51 -4.86
N GLY A 25 5.30 34.38 -4.22
CA GLY A 25 5.18 33.07 -4.84
C GLY A 25 5.41 31.98 -3.82
N CYS A 26 4.33 31.44 -3.25
CA CYS A 26 4.39 30.29 -2.35
C CYS A 26 5.05 29.11 -3.09
N VAL A 27 6.29 28.83 -2.72
CA VAL A 27 6.97 27.56 -2.98
C VAL A 27 6.11 26.48 -2.34
N ILE A 28 5.49 25.65 -3.17
CA ILE A 28 4.68 24.52 -2.72
C ILE A 28 5.67 23.45 -2.28
N ALA A 29 6.04 23.46 -1.00
CA ALA A 29 6.64 22.29 -0.38
C ALA A 29 5.57 21.19 -0.43
N THR A 30 5.71 20.26 -1.38
CA THR A 30 4.90 19.06 -1.43
C THR A 30 5.25 18.25 -0.18
N GLU A 31 4.45 18.38 0.87
CA GLU A 31 4.52 17.51 2.03
C GLU A 31 4.21 16.09 1.58
N SER A 32 5.26 15.34 1.28
CA SER A 32 5.28 13.90 1.20
C SER A 32 4.90 13.38 2.58
N HIS A 33 3.60 13.24 2.81
CA HIS A 33 3.07 12.49 3.94
C HIS A 33 3.84 11.18 3.99
N PRO A 34 4.56 10.88 5.08
CA PRO A 34 5.19 9.58 5.21
C PRO A 34 4.04 8.58 5.20
N ARG A 35 3.95 7.76 4.14
CA ARG A 35 3.18 6.51 4.18
C ARG A 35 3.92 5.57 5.12
N THR A 36 3.96 5.91 6.40
CA THR A 36 4.15 4.93 7.46
C THR A 36 2.83 4.20 7.55
N ALA A 37 2.88 2.88 7.36
CA ALA A 37 1.90 1.99 7.94
C ALA A 37 1.99 2.17 9.48
N ASP A 38 1.47 3.28 10.00
CA ASP A 38 1.43 3.54 11.43
C ASP A 38 0.37 2.62 12.02
N ALA A 39 0.87 1.63 12.77
CA ALA A 39 0.17 0.46 13.27
C ALA A 39 -0.80 0.77 14.43
N ARG A 40 -1.66 1.80 14.31
CA ARG A 40 -2.67 2.12 15.34
C ARG A 40 -4.10 2.31 14.82
N GLY A 41 -4.34 2.14 13.52
CA GLY A 41 -5.67 2.11 12.94
C GLY A 41 -5.73 1.19 11.72
N GLY A 42 -6.20 -0.03 11.90
CA GLY A 42 -6.37 -0.98 10.79
C GLY A 42 -7.31 -2.12 11.19
N ALA A 43 -8.11 -2.60 10.25
CA ALA A 43 -8.98 -3.75 10.49
C ALA A 43 -8.14 -4.99 10.85
N SER A 44 -8.66 -5.82 11.75
CA SER A 44 -8.08 -7.14 12.08
C SER A 44 -8.59 -8.27 11.18
N VAL A 45 -9.41 -7.93 10.19
CA VAL A 45 -10.07 -8.85 9.28
C VAL A 45 -9.70 -8.54 7.83
N CYS A 46 -9.95 -9.53 6.97
CA CYS A 46 -9.96 -9.39 5.54
C CYS A 46 -11.42 -9.39 5.05
N GLU A 47 -11.68 -8.71 3.95
CA GLU A 47 -13.02 -8.59 3.37
C GLU A 47 -12.96 -8.76 1.86
N LYS A 48 -14.01 -9.34 1.29
CA LYS A 48 -14.13 -9.54 -0.16
C LYS A 48 -15.09 -8.51 -0.74
N SER A 49 -14.85 -8.11 -1.98
CA SER A 49 -15.84 -7.30 -2.72
C SER A 49 -17.13 -8.09 -2.89
N ALA A 50 -18.27 -7.40 -3.04
CA ALA A 50 -19.58 -8.02 -3.22
C ALA A 50 -19.63 -8.95 -4.45
N ASP A 51 -18.87 -8.64 -5.50
CA ASP A 51 -18.71 -9.48 -6.70
C ASP A 51 -17.68 -10.61 -6.53
N GLY A 52 -16.97 -10.65 -5.40
CA GLY A 52 -16.05 -11.72 -5.03
C GLY A 52 -14.70 -11.71 -5.75
N ARG A 53 -14.42 -10.76 -6.65
CA ARG A 53 -13.18 -10.73 -7.46
C ARG A 53 -12.02 -10.01 -6.81
N GLN A 54 -12.27 -9.30 -5.72
CA GLN A 54 -11.26 -8.56 -4.97
C GLN A 54 -11.30 -8.96 -3.50
N VAL A 55 -10.14 -8.89 -2.86
CA VAL A 55 -9.96 -9.14 -1.43
C VAL A 55 -9.01 -8.08 -0.89
N ALA A 56 -9.29 -7.57 0.31
CA ALA A 56 -8.43 -6.62 0.99
C ALA A 56 -8.30 -7.02 2.46
N CYS A 57 -7.09 -6.93 3.01
CA CYS A 57 -6.81 -7.24 4.40
C CYS A 57 -6.38 -5.99 5.14
N GLY A 58 -6.87 -5.85 6.37
CA GLY A 58 -6.47 -4.73 7.22
C GLY A 58 -5.06 -4.86 7.78
N GLY A 59 -4.50 -3.73 8.25
CA GLY A 59 -3.15 -3.68 8.80
C GLY A 59 -2.93 -4.52 10.06
N ARG A 60 -4.00 -4.88 10.79
CA ARG A 60 -3.92 -5.74 12.00
C ARG A 60 -4.27 -7.20 11.73
N ALA A 61 -4.65 -7.55 10.49
CA ALA A 61 -4.92 -8.94 10.16
C ALA A 61 -3.60 -9.74 10.17
N THR A 62 -3.64 -10.91 10.80
CA THR A 62 -2.53 -11.86 10.86
C THR A 62 -2.60 -12.91 9.75
N ALA A 63 -3.68 -12.90 8.99
CA ALA A 63 -3.94 -13.82 7.90
C ALA A 63 -3.83 -13.15 6.54
N CYS A 64 -3.66 -13.99 5.52
CA CYS A 64 -3.85 -13.67 4.12
C CYS A 64 -5.11 -14.37 3.62
N GLU A 65 -5.80 -13.74 2.68
CA GLU A 65 -7.01 -14.27 2.07
C GLU A 65 -6.98 -14.10 0.55
N GLN A 66 -7.80 -14.93 -0.11
CA GLN A 66 -7.94 -14.99 -1.55
C GLN A 66 -9.36 -14.58 -1.96
N SER A 67 -9.50 -13.94 -3.12
CA SER A 67 -10.80 -13.67 -3.75
C SER A 67 -11.56 -14.98 -4.00
N ALA A 68 -12.88 -14.90 -4.09
CA ALA A 68 -13.73 -16.08 -4.29
C ALA A 68 -13.47 -16.78 -5.64
N ASP A 69 -13.03 -16.01 -6.65
CA ASP A 69 -12.63 -16.54 -7.96
C ASP A 69 -11.20 -17.12 -7.97
N GLY A 70 -10.47 -17.02 -6.86
CA GLY A 70 -9.13 -17.59 -6.70
C GLY A 70 -8.00 -16.80 -7.36
N ARG A 71 -8.30 -15.65 -8.00
CA ARG A 71 -7.35 -14.93 -8.86
C ARG A 71 -6.54 -13.85 -8.15
N ARG A 72 -7.05 -13.32 -7.04
CA ARG A 72 -6.44 -12.23 -6.27
C ARG A 72 -6.16 -12.66 -4.84
N VAL A 73 -5.08 -12.14 -4.27
CA VAL A 73 -4.68 -12.41 -2.90
C VAL A 73 -4.35 -11.11 -2.19
N ALA A 74 -4.65 -11.04 -0.89
CA ALA A 74 -4.25 -9.94 -0.03
C ALA A 74 -3.75 -10.51 1.30
N CYS A 75 -2.74 -9.86 1.87
CA CYS A 75 -2.19 -10.23 3.17
C CYS A 75 -2.34 -9.09 4.15
N GLY A 76 -2.67 -9.44 5.40
CA GLY A 76 -2.74 -8.49 6.49
C GLY A 76 -1.37 -7.94 6.88
N GLY A 77 -1.38 -6.79 7.56
CA GLY A 77 -0.14 -6.13 8.00
C GLY A 77 0.62 -6.89 9.09
N MET A 78 -0.06 -7.75 9.86
CA MET A 78 0.59 -8.60 10.89
C MET A 78 0.90 -10.01 10.40
N ALA A 79 0.55 -10.36 9.15
CA ALA A 79 0.91 -11.64 8.58
C ALA A 79 2.43 -11.69 8.33
N ASN A 80 3.06 -12.79 8.75
CA ASN A 80 4.49 -13.05 8.63
C ASN A 80 4.82 -13.98 7.44
N TYR A 81 3.87 -14.18 6.53
CA TYR A 81 3.99 -15.07 5.40
C TYR A 81 3.42 -14.44 4.12
N CYS A 82 3.66 -15.09 2.99
CA CYS A 82 3.11 -14.74 1.68
C CYS A 82 2.12 -15.80 1.21
N LEU A 83 1.13 -15.38 0.43
CA LEU A 83 0.13 -16.24 -0.18
C LEU A 83 0.10 -16.03 -1.70
N LYS A 84 -0.07 -17.12 -2.45
CA LYS A 84 -0.26 -17.11 -3.90
C LYS A 84 -1.71 -17.37 -4.26
N SER A 85 -2.17 -16.75 -5.34
CA SER A 85 -3.47 -17.05 -5.95
C SER A 85 -3.56 -18.54 -6.35
N ALA A 86 -4.77 -19.09 -6.41
CA ALA A 86 -5.00 -20.48 -6.81
C ALA A 86 -4.61 -20.70 -8.28
N THR A 87 -4.76 -19.65 -9.10
CA THR A 87 -4.27 -19.64 -10.48
C THR A 87 -2.76 -19.47 -10.58
N GLY A 88 -2.08 -19.08 -9.49
CA GLY A 88 -0.63 -18.94 -9.44
C GLY A 88 -0.05 -17.68 -10.09
N ASN A 89 -0.88 -16.74 -10.54
CA ASN A 89 -0.44 -15.54 -11.30
C ASN A 89 -0.32 -14.27 -10.44
N ASP A 90 -0.80 -14.34 -9.20
CA ASP A 90 -0.80 -13.25 -8.22
C ASP A 90 -0.20 -13.74 -6.90
N VAL A 91 0.50 -12.85 -6.19
CA VAL A 91 1.17 -13.12 -4.93
C VAL A 91 1.09 -11.88 -4.03
N ALA A 92 0.82 -12.08 -2.74
CA ALA A 92 0.80 -11.03 -1.73
C ALA A 92 1.61 -11.48 -0.52
N CYS A 93 2.32 -10.53 0.10
CA CYS A 93 3.11 -10.78 1.31
C CYS A 93 2.61 -9.90 2.46
N GLY A 94 2.57 -10.49 3.65
CA GLY A 94 2.17 -9.77 4.85
C GLY A 94 3.18 -8.72 5.31
N GLY A 95 2.71 -7.79 6.13
CA GLY A 95 3.53 -6.68 6.61
C GLY A 95 4.67 -7.11 7.55
N GLN A 96 4.55 -8.27 8.21
CA GLN A 96 5.61 -8.83 9.08
C GLN A 96 6.51 -9.83 8.37
N ALA A 97 6.24 -10.17 7.11
CA ALA A 97 7.12 -11.05 6.35
C ALA A 97 8.45 -10.32 6.07
N SER A 98 9.57 -11.00 6.34
CA SER A 98 10.93 -10.50 6.14
C SER A 98 11.55 -10.94 4.81
N TYR A 99 10.74 -11.53 3.93
CA TYR A 99 11.17 -12.09 2.66
C TYR A 99 10.25 -11.65 1.52
N CYS A 100 10.68 -11.94 0.28
CA CYS A 100 9.90 -11.76 -0.92
C CYS A 100 9.54 -13.10 -1.54
N ASP A 101 8.40 -13.15 -2.23
CA ASP A 101 7.96 -14.32 -2.97
C ASP A 101 7.45 -13.92 -4.36
N LYS A 102 7.48 -14.89 -5.28
CA LYS A 102 7.09 -14.74 -6.67
C LYS A 102 5.85 -15.59 -6.96
N SER A 103 5.02 -15.14 -7.88
CA SER A 103 3.95 -15.96 -8.45
C SER A 103 4.53 -17.22 -9.10
N ALA A 104 3.70 -18.24 -9.30
CA ALA A 104 4.12 -19.51 -9.87
C ALA A 104 4.63 -19.37 -11.31
N ASP A 105 4.05 -18.44 -12.08
CA ASP A 105 4.52 -18.06 -13.41
C ASP A 105 5.75 -17.14 -13.38
N GLY A 106 6.14 -16.64 -12.20
CA GLY A 106 7.26 -15.73 -11.99
C GLY A 106 7.04 -14.31 -12.52
N LEU A 107 5.84 -13.97 -12.99
CA LEU A 107 5.54 -12.67 -13.61
C LEU A 107 5.13 -11.60 -12.60
N ALA A 108 4.72 -12.01 -11.40
CA ALA A 108 4.44 -11.15 -10.27
C ALA A 108 5.39 -11.45 -9.11
N VAL A 109 5.69 -10.41 -8.33
CA VAL A 109 6.56 -10.48 -7.17
C VAL A 109 5.96 -9.61 -6.07
N ALA A 110 6.02 -10.09 -4.83
CA ALA A 110 5.62 -9.35 -3.65
C ALA A 110 6.67 -9.49 -2.56
N CYS A 111 6.90 -8.42 -1.83
CA CYS A 111 7.81 -8.40 -0.70
C CYS A 111 7.05 -8.05 0.57
N GLY A 112 7.38 -8.75 1.65
CA GLY A 112 6.83 -8.45 2.96
C GLY A 112 7.29 -7.10 3.50
N GLY A 113 6.50 -6.53 4.40
CA GLY A 113 6.79 -5.21 4.96
C GLY A 113 8.09 -5.13 5.76
N GLN A 114 8.58 -6.24 6.31
CA GLN A 114 9.86 -6.32 7.03
C GLN A 114 11.02 -6.78 6.15
N ALA A 115 10.79 -7.05 4.86
CA ALA A 115 11.89 -7.37 3.96
C ALA A 115 12.78 -6.14 3.76
N THR A 116 14.09 -6.35 3.80
CA THR A 116 15.12 -5.31 3.56
C THR A 116 15.64 -5.32 2.13
N ILE A 117 15.07 -6.18 1.29
CA ILE A 117 15.47 -6.42 -0.09
C ILE A 117 14.36 -6.01 -1.07
N CYS A 118 14.77 -5.80 -2.31
CA CYS A 118 13.88 -5.74 -3.46
C CYS A 118 14.11 -6.98 -4.32
N GLU A 119 13.04 -7.48 -4.93
CA GLU A 119 13.05 -8.64 -5.79
C GLU A 119 12.34 -8.31 -7.12
N HIS A 120 12.84 -8.86 -8.22
CA HIS A 120 12.28 -8.69 -9.56
C HIS A 120 11.48 -9.92 -9.98
N ALA A 121 10.43 -9.70 -10.76
CA ALA A 121 9.80 -10.74 -11.55
C ALA A 121 10.82 -11.35 -12.52
N ALA A 122 10.61 -12.62 -12.91
CA ALA A 122 11.55 -13.37 -13.75
C ALA A 122 11.77 -12.72 -15.12
N ASN A 123 10.76 -12.01 -15.65
CA ASN A 123 10.83 -11.27 -16.90
C ASN A 123 11.31 -9.81 -16.72
N GLY A 124 11.60 -9.37 -15.49
CA GLY A 124 11.97 -7.99 -15.16
C GLY A 124 10.84 -6.96 -15.27
N ALA A 125 9.60 -7.37 -15.56
CA ALA A 125 8.49 -6.44 -15.79
C ALA A 125 7.88 -5.86 -14.50
N ALA A 126 8.14 -6.51 -13.37
CA ALA A 126 7.68 -6.06 -12.05
C ALA A 126 8.81 -6.12 -11.04
N VAL A 127 8.76 -5.22 -10.06
CA VAL A 127 9.66 -5.17 -8.91
C VAL A 127 8.82 -4.94 -7.67
N ALA A 128 9.16 -5.64 -6.59
CA ALA A 128 8.63 -5.38 -5.27
C ALA A 128 9.78 -5.15 -4.31
N CYS A 129 9.59 -4.22 -3.37
CA CYS A 129 10.55 -3.93 -2.32
C CYS A 129 9.85 -4.07 -0.98
N GLY A 130 10.55 -4.65 -0.01
CA GLY A 130 10.10 -4.59 1.36
C GLY A 130 10.18 -3.17 1.93
N GLY A 131 9.48 -2.97 3.04
CA GLY A 131 9.29 -1.66 3.66
C GLY A 131 10.07 -1.47 4.95
N ALA A 132 11.08 -2.31 5.24
CA ALA A 132 11.73 -2.38 6.54
C ALA A 132 12.08 -0.96 7.05
N ARG A 133 11.34 -0.56 8.08
CA ARG A 133 11.42 0.68 8.83
C ARG A 133 11.41 0.33 10.31
#